data_AF-A0A8H7H9A6-F1
#
_entry.id   AF-A0A8H7H9A6-F1
#
_cell.length_a   1.000
_cell.length_b   1.000
_cell.length_c   1.000
_cell.angle_alpha   90.00
_cell.angle_beta   90.00
_cell.angle_gamma   90.00
#
_symmetry.space_group_name_H-M   'P 1'
#
loop_
_entity.id
_entity.type
_entity.pdbx_description
1 polymer ?
#
loop_
_entity_poly.entity_id
_entity_poly.type
_entity_poly.pdbx_seq_one_letter_code
_entity_poly.pdbx_strand_id
1 'polypeptide(L)'
;MLARLARTRLVAPPVRLYSTEIAKQPGTGLPQAPNRDKPWSASQRPRPGPESNARFEQTDLSLQPTPLSAQALIEKEPIRVVHGRRAVCDGGGGPLGHPKIFINLDKPGPRPCGYCGVRFEQAPHHGHEH
;
A
#
# COMPACT_ATOMS: atom_id res chain seq x y z
N MET A 1 19.61 -17.49 -73.47
CA MET A 1 20.14 -16.72 -72.33
C MET A 1 19.19 -16.91 -71.14
N LEU A 2 19.63 -17.63 -70.10
CA LEU A 2 18.84 -17.92 -68.90
C LEU A 2 18.87 -16.71 -67.95
N ALA A 3 17.76 -15.99 -67.82
CA ALA A 3 17.62 -14.92 -66.84
C ALA A 3 17.43 -15.51 -65.42
N ARG A 4 18.41 -15.32 -64.54
CA ARG A 4 18.32 -15.69 -63.12
C ARG A 4 17.41 -14.69 -62.40
N LEU A 5 16.24 -15.12 -61.95
CA LEU A 5 15.43 -14.36 -60.99
C LEU A 5 16.04 -14.47 -59.59
N ALA A 6 16.60 -13.36 -59.09
CA ALA A 6 17.03 -13.24 -57.71
C ALA A 6 15.79 -13.03 -56.81
N ARG A 7 15.49 -14.01 -55.95
CA ARG A 7 14.49 -13.86 -54.88
C ARG A 7 15.17 -13.26 -53.65
N THR A 8 14.99 -11.96 -53.44
CA THR A 8 15.35 -11.30 -52.18
C THR A 8 14.37 -11.72 -51.09
N ARG A 9 14.83 -12.48 -50.09
CA ARG A 9 14.04 -12.74 -48.87
C ARG A 9 14.07 -11.47 -48.00
N LEU A 10 12.92 -10.81 -47.86
CA LEU A 10 12.72 -9.78 -46.85
C LEU A 10 12.64 -10.46 -45.48
N VAL A 11 13.65 -10.24 -44.63
CA VAL A 11 13.62 -10.66 -43.22
C VAL A 11 12.97 -9.51 -42.44
N ALA A 12 11.75 -9.72 -41.95
CA ALA A 12 11.11 -8.76 -41.06
C ALA A 12 11.90 -8.70 -39.72
N PRO A 13 12.15 -7.50 -39.17
CA PRO A 13 12.82 -7.38 -37.88
C PRO A 13 11.96 -7.99 -36.77
N PRO A 14 12.56 -8.60 -35.73
CA PRO A 14 11.80 -9.18 -34.64
C PRO A 14 11.03 -8.08 -33.91
N VAL A 15 9.70 -8.12 -34.00
CA VAL A 15 8.82 -7.30 -33.18
C VAL A 15 9.01 -7.76 -31.74
N ARG A 16 9.63 -6.92 -30.92
CA ARG A 16 9.87 -7.18 -29.49
C ARG A 16 8.50 -7.18 -28.79
N LEU A 17 7.95 -8.36 -28.53
CA LEU A 17 6.73 -8.58 -27.75
C LEU A 17 7.00 -8.26 -26.26
N TYR A 18 7.19 -7.00 -25.91
CA TYR A 18 7.01 -6.59 -24.52
C TYR A 18 5.58 -6.09 -24.38
N SER A 19 4.73 -6.95 -23.81
CA SER A 19 3.38 -6.56 -23.43
C SER A 19 3.50 -5.43 -22.39
N THR A 20 2.95 -4.25 -22.71
CA THR A 20 2.80 -3.13 -21.78
C THR A 20 1.71 -3.38 -20.75
N GLU A 21 0.99 -4.49 -20.87
CA GLU A 21 -0.04 -4.90 -19.94
C GLU A 21 0.62 -5.61 -18.76
N ILE A 22 0.61 -4.97 -17.58
CA ILE A 22 0.88 -5.65 -16.32
C ILE A 22 -0.26 -6.65 -16.13
N ALA A 23 -0.09 -7.85 -16.67
CA ALA A 23 -1.03 -8.94 -16.49
C ALA A 23 -1.25 -9.15 -14.98
N LYS A 24 -2.50 -9.04 -14.54
CA LYS A 24 -2.91 -9.32 -13.16
C LYS A 24 -2.56 -10.78 -12.85
N GLN A 25 -1.41 -10.97 -12.19
CA GLN A 25 -0.96 -12.30 -11.78
C GLN A 25 -2.03 -12.91 -10.85
N PRO A 26 -2.42 -14.18 -11.06
CA PRO A 26 -3.32 -14.86 -10.14
C PRO A 26 -2.73 -14.83 -8.73
N GLY A 27 -3.56 -14.54 -7.73
CA GLY A 27 -3.12 -14.51 -6.34
C GLY A 27 -2.72 -15.91 -5.89
N THR A 28 -1.55 -16.05 -5.28
CA THR A 28 -0.96 -17.34 -4.90
C THR A 28 -1.55 -17.92 -3.61
N GLY A 29 -2.66 -17.37 -3.12
CA GLY A 29 -3.30 -17.78 -1.85
C GLY A 29 -2.53 -17.37 -0.59
N LEU A 30 -1.32 -16.80 -0.72
CA LEU A 30 -0.54 -16.31 0.41
C LEU A 30 -1.08 -14.97 0.93
N PRO A 31 -1.03 -14.72 2.26
CA PRO A 31 -1.42 -13.43 2.80
C PRO A 31 -0.43 -12.34 2.37
N GLN A 32 -0.94 -11.14 2.08
CA GLN A 32 -0.11 -10.00 1.69
C GLN A 32 0.92 -9.61 2.77
N ALA A 33 0.53 -9.70 4.03
CA ALA A 33 1.35 -9.52 5.23
C ALA A 33 0.88 -10.46 6.34
N PRO A 34 1.70 -10.79 7.36
CA PRO A 34 1.30 -11.73 8.41
C PRO A 34 0.03 -11.34 9.19
N ASN A 35 -0.34 -10.06 9.22
CA ASN A 35 -1.52 -9.53 9.87
C ASN A 35 -2.61 -9.03 8.89
N ARG A 36 -2.48 -9.30 7.58
CA ARG A 36 -3.45 -8.86 6.56
C ARG A 36 -3.33 -9.68 5.27
N ASP A 37 -4.44 -10.27 4.84
CA ASP A 37 -4.42 -11.15 3.65
C ASP A 37 -4.45 -10.39 2.33
N LYS A 38 -5.27 -9.33 2.23
CA LYS A 38 -5.57 -8.66 0.96
C LYS A 38 -4.67 -7.42 0.71
N PRO A 39 -4.37 -7.09 -0.56
CA PRO A 39 -3.80 -5.80 -0.94
C PRO A 39 -4.61 -4.61 -0.42
N TRP A 40 -3.98 -3.45 -0.25
CA TRP A 40 -4.55 -2.23 0.30
C TRP A 40 -4.46 -1.01 -0.61
N SER A 41 -3.96 -1.16 -1.84
CA SER A 41 -4.09 -0.14 -2.89
C SER A 41 -4.43 -0.78 -4.23
N ALA A 42 -5.06 0.00 -5.11
CA ALA A 42 -5.54 -0.50 -6.40
C ALA A 42 -4.42 -1.02 -7.31
N SER A 43 -3.24 -0.40 -7.24
CA SER A 43 -2.07 -0.78 -8.04
C SER A 43 -1.16 -1.82 -7.35
N GLN A 44 -1.45 -2.19 -6.11
CA GLN A 44 -0.61 -3.15 -5.38
C GLN A 44 -0.78 -4.55 -5.95
N ARG A 45 0.34 -5.18 -6.32
CA ARG A 45 0.36 -6.58 -6.75
C ARG A 45 0.16 -7.50 -5.54
N PRO A 46 -0.60 -8.59 -5.69
CA PRO A 46 -0.69 -9.61 -4.66
C PRO A 46 0.70 -10.23 -4.39
N ARG A 47 0.90 -10.76 -3.20
CA ARG A 47 2.15 -11.42 -2.82
C ARG A 47 2.46 -12.55 -3.81
N PRO A 48 3.67 -12.60 -4.39
CA PRO A 48 4.09 -13.71 -5.23
C PRO A 48 4.26 -15.00 -4.41
N GLY A 49 3.86 -16.12 -4.99
CA GLY A 49 4.19 -17.46 -4.50
C GLY A 49 5.55 -17.93 -5.02
N PRO A 50 6.08 -19.04 -4.49
CA PRO A 50 7.36 -19.61 -4.93
C PRO A 50 7.40 -19.94 -6.42
N GLU A 51 6.25 -20.31 -7.00
CA GLU A 51 6.09 -20.66 -8.42
C GLU A 51 5.96 -19.45 -9.36
N SER A 52 5.92 -18.22 -8.83
CA SER A 52 5.62 -17.03 -9.63
C SER A 52 6.77 -16.57 -10.54
N ASN A 53 8.01 -16.92 -10.23
CA ASN A 53 9.20 -16.51 -10.97
C ASN A 53 10.35 -17.50 -10.74
N ALA A 54 11.15 -17.78 -11.77
CA ALA A 54 12.37 -18.58 -11.66
C ALA A 54 13.34 -18.06 -10.59
N ARG A 55 13.33 -16.76 -10.29
CA ARG A 55 14.14 -16.17 -9.20
C ARG A 55 13.74 -16.64 -7.79
N PHE A 56 12.53 -17.17 -7.62
CA PHE A 56 12.07 -17.75 -6.35
C PHE A 56 12.28 -19.26 -6.29
N GLU A 57 12.68 -19.90 -7.40
CA GLU A 57 13.08 -21.30 -7.40
C GLU A 57 14.29 -21.49 -6.48
N GLN A 58 14.25 -22.52 -5.63
CA GLN A 58 15.28 -22.81 -4.61
C GLN A 58 15.49 -21.70 -3.55
N THR A 59 14.61 -20.70 -3.49
CA THR A 59 14.65 -19.68 -2.43
C THR A 59 13.83 -20.15 -1.24
N ASP A 60 14.43 -20.16 -0.05
CA ASP A 60 13.68 -20.34 1.20
C ASP A 60 12.82 -19.09 1.47
N LEU A 61 11.51 -19.23 1.31
CA LEU A 61 10.54 -18.16 1.50
C LEU A 61 10.35 -17.75 2.96
N SER A 62 10.72 -18.61 3.92
CA SER A 62 10.57 -18.32 5.35
C SER A 62 11.52 -17.22 5.82
N LEU A 63 12.67 -17.08 5.15
CA LEU A 63 13.69 -16.07 5.45
C LEU A 63 13.47 -14.77 4.68
N GLN A 64 12.50 -14.73 3.77
CA GLN A 64 12.22 -13.53 2.99
C GLN A 64 11.48 -12.47 3.83
N PRO A 65 11.71 -11.16 3.58
CA PRO A 65 11.04 -10.11 4.29
C PRO A 65 9.50 -10.24 4.25
N THR A 66 8.90 -10.30 5.43
CA THR A 66 7.45 -10.41 5.64
C THR A 66 6.97 -9.40 6.69
N PRO A 67 7.18 -8.09 6.48
CA PRO A 67 6.81 -7.09 7.46
C PRO A 67 5.30 -7.06 7.71
N LEU A 68 4.92 -6.65 8.92
CA LEU A 68 3.53 -6.41 9.27
C LEU A 68 2.97 -5.22 8.47
N SER A 69 1.68 -5.30 8.12
CA SER A 69 0.95 -4.19 7.53
C SER A 69 0.73 -3.09 8.58
N ALA A 70 1.24 -1.90 8.30
CA ALA A 70 1.03 -0.72 9.13
C ALA A 70 -0.46 -0.35 9.25
N GLN A 71 -1.25 -0.58 8.20
CA GLN A 71 -2.69 -0.29 8.20
C GLN A 71 -3.44 -1.15 9.24
N ALA A 72 -3.08 -2.43 9.35
CA ALA A 72 -3.68 -3.32 10.34
C ALA A 72 -3.15 -3.05 11.76
N LEU A 73 -1.99 -2.39 11.91
CA LEU A 73 -1.48 -1.95 13.21
C LEU A 73 -2.16 -0.67 13.68
N ILE A 74 -2.27 0.35 12.83
CA ILE A 74 -2.91 1.63 13.19
C ILE A 74 -4.42 1.48 13.43
N GLU A 75 -5.06 0.47 12.85
CA GLU A 75 -6.45 0.13 13.16
C GLU A 75 -6.65 -0.28 14.63
N LYS A 76 -5.61 -0.87 15.25
CA LYS A 76 -5.65 -1.31 16.65
C LYS A 76 -5.36 -0.16 17.64
N GLU A 77 -4.80 0.94 17.17
CA GLU A 77 -4.51 2.09 18.03
C GLU A 77 -5.82 2.74 18.49
N PRO A 78 -6.00 2.96 19.80
CA PRO A 78 -7.22 3.55 20.33
C PRO A 78 -7.37 5.02 19.88
N ILE A 79 -8.63 5.44 19.76
CA ILE A 79 -8.97 6.83 19.47
C ILE A 79 -8.62 7.67 20.70
N ARG A 80 -7.86 8.75 20.50
CA ARG A 80 -7.48 9.68 21.56
C ARG A 80 -8.55 10.76 21.70
N VAL A 81 -9.22 10.76 22.85
CA VAL A 81 -10.27 11.73 23.15
C VAL A 81 -9.64 13.02 23.68
N VAL A 82 -10.07 14.17 23.17
CA VAL A 82 -9.61 15.49 23.62
C VAL A 82 -10.80 16.39 23.99
N HIS A 83 -10.65 17.23 24.99
CA HIS A 83 -11.72 18.13 25.46
C HIS A 83 -11.87 19.42 24.64
N GLY A 84 -10.99 19.66 23.66
CA GLY A 84 -11.02 20.83 22.79
C GLY A 84 -11.60 20.55 21.42
N ARG A 85 -11.95 21.62 20.70
CA ARG A 85 -12.37 21.57 19.28
C ARG A 85 -11.25 21.22 18.31
N ARG A 86 -9.99 21.27 18.76
CA ARG A 86 -8.81 20.87 17.99
C ARG A 86 -7.93 19.90 18.76
N ALA A 87 -7.37 18.92 18.06
CA ALA A 87 -6.25 18.13 18.54
C ALA A 87 -4.93 18.68 17.99
N VAL A 88 -3.84 18.48 18.74
CA VAL A 88 -2.46 18.77 18.31
C VAL A 88 -1.71 17.46 18.22
N CYS A 89 -1.05 17.21 17.10
CA CYS A 89 -0.26 16.01 16.89
C CYS A 89 1.10 16.36 16.29
N ASP A 90 2.16 15.84 16.89
CA ASP A 90 3.55 15.95 16.45
C ASP A 90 4.21 14.58 16.24
N GLY A 91 3.46 13.49 16.38
CA GLY A 91 3.97 12.12 16.27
C GLY A 91 4.72 11.63 17.51
N GLY A 92 4.89 12.45 18.55
CA GLY A 92 5.68 12.13 19.73
C GLY A 92 7.19 12.30 19.53
N GLY A 93 7.94 12.43 20.63
CA GLY A 93 9.40 12.57 20.56
C GLY A 93 9.90 13.92 20.03
N GLY A 94 9.02 14.94 19.97
CA GLY A 94 9.36 16.28 19.51
C GLY A 94 9.90 16.27 18.07
N PRO A 95 11.18 16.62 17.83
CA PRO A 95 11.76 16.63 16.49
C PRO A 95 11.88 15.25 15.83
N LEU A 96 11.76 14.15 16.59
CA LEU A 96 11.82 12.79 16.05
C LEU A 96 10.48 12.33 15.43
N GLY A 97 9.42 13.12 15.61
CA GLY A 97 8.11 12.85 15.04
C GLY A 97 7.92 13.51 13.67
N HIS A 98 6.71 13.99 13.42
CA HIS A 98 6.36 14.73 12.20
C HIS A 98 6.10 16.21 12.52
N PRO A 99 6.01 17.09 11.51
CA PRO A 99 5.65 18.49 11.76
C PRO A 99 4.38 18.61 12.58
N LYS A 100 4.39 19.50 13.56
CA LYS A 100 3.23 19.75 14.43
C LYS A 100 2.04 20.20 13.58
N ILE A 101 0.94 19.47 13.66
CA ILE A 101 -0.32 19.82 13.00
C ILE A 101 -1.46 20.01 13.98
N PHE A 102 -2.47 20.73 13.53
CA PHE A 102 -3.72 20.96 14.24
C PHE A 102 -4.86 20.31 13.46
N ILE A 103 -5.60 19.41 14.11
CA ILE A 103 -6.67 18.63 13.51
C ILE A 103 -8.01 19.17 14.01
N ASN A 104 -8.92 19.52 13.10
CA ASN A 104 -10.26 19.98 13.45
C ASN A 104 -11.17 18.81 13.84
N LEU A 105 -11.85 18.93 14.99
CA LEU A 105 -12.74 17.93 15.57
C LEU A 105 -14.19 18.43 15.71
N ASP A 106 -14.55 19.55 15.07
CA ASP A 106 -15.91 20.11 15.10
C ASP A 106 -16.99 19.15 14.57
N LYS A 107 -16.61 18.22 13.70
CA LYS A 107 -17.53 17.21 13.15
C LYS A 107 -17.47 15.94 13.99
N PRO A 108 -18.61 15.26 14.20
CA PRO A 108 -18.63 14.02 14.98
C PRO A 108 -17.77 12.93 14.33
N GLY A 109 -17.20 12.07 15.17
CA GLY A 109 -16.42 10.91 14.78
C GLY A 109 -14.90 11.13 14.76
N PRO A 110 -14.14 10.03 14.64
CA PRO A 110 -12.68 10.07 14.71
C PRO A 110 -12.05 10.70 13.46
N ARG A 111 -11.09 11.60 13.68
CA ARG A 111 -10.29 12.27 12.64
C ARG A 111 -8.84 11.81 12.73
N PRO A 112 -8.28 11.19 11.66
CA PRO A 112 -6.89 10.74 11.67
C PRO A 112 -5.91 11.90 11.47
N CYS A 113 -4.74 11.79 12.09
CA CYS A 113 -3.56 12.57 11.73
C CYS A 113 -3.06 12.15 10.33
N GLY A 114 -2.79 13.12 9.47
CA GLY A 114 -2.32 12.87 8.10
C GLY A 114 -0.92 12.25 7.99
N TYR A 115 -0.15 12.23 9.08
CA TYR A 115 1.20 11.65 9.11
C TYR A 115 1.20 10.27 9.76
N CYS A 116 0.92 10.20 11.07
CA CYS A 116 1.01 8.96 11.84
C CYS A 116 -0.26 8.10 11.81
N GLY A 117 -1.39 8.63 11.33
CA GLY A 117 -2.66 7.91 11.26
C GLY A 117 -3.42 7.75 12.57
N VAL A 118 -2.86 8.22 13.70
CA VAL A 118 -3.54 8.23 15.01
C VAL A 118 -4.84 9.02 14.91
N ARG A 119 -5.91 8.47 15.48
CA ARG A 119 -7.25 9.06 15.44
C ARG A 119 -7.54 9.88 16.69
N PHE A 120 -8.17 11.03 16.49
CA PHE A 120 -8.60 11.92 17.56
C PHE A 120 -10.10 12.15 17.48
N GLU A 121 -10.75 12.29 18.62
CA GLU A 121 -12.18 12.60 18.71
C GLU A 121 -12.43 13.59 19.84
N GLN A 122 -13.42 14.45 19.66
CA GLN A 122 -13.80 15.40 20.69
C GLN A 122 -14.62 14.69 21.78
N ALA A 123 -14.29 14.95 23.05
CA ALA A 123 -15.08 14.47 24.16
C ALA A 123 -16.54 14.94 24.03
N PRO A 124 -17.54 14.10 24.37
CA PRO A 124 -18.93 14.53 24.40
C PRO A 124 -19.08 15.75 25.33
N HIS A 125 -19.65 16.83 24.79
CA HIS A 125 -20.00 17.99 25.61
C HIS A 125 -21.28 17.69 26.39
N HIS A 126 -21.20 17.61 27.70
CA HIS A 126 -22.37 17.76 28.56
C HIS A 126 -22.62 19.26 28.76
N GLY A 127 -23.63 19.79 28.07
CA GLY A 127 -24.23 21.09 28.39
C GLY A 127 -23.74 22.28 27.55
N HIS A 128 -24.57 22.68 26.59
CA HIS A 128 -25.18 24.01 26.60
C HIS A 128 -26.57 23.85 25.95
N GLU A 129 -27.55 23.58 26.82
CA GLU A 129 -28.96 23.80 26.53
C GLU A 129 -29.15 25.31 26.32
N HIS A 130 -29.70 25.68 25.17
CA HIS A 130 -30.15 27.04 24.85
C HIS A 130 -31.61 26.97 24.43
#